data_AF-A0A925YEK6-F1
#
_entry.id   AF-A0A925YEK6-F1
#
_cell.length_a   1.000
_cell.length_b   1.000
_cell.length_c   1.000
_cell.angle_alpha   90.00
_cell.angle_beta   90.00
_cell.angle_gamma   90.00
#
_symmetry.space_group_name_H-M   'P 1'
#
loop_
_entity.id
_entity.type
_entity.pdbx_description
1 polymer ?
#
loop_
_entity_poly.entity_id
_entity_poly.type
_entity_poly.pdbx_seq_one_letter_code
_entity_poly.pdbx_strand_id
1 'polypeptide(L)'
;MAQSQATPEVGRVPLGFGPAHLKLADQVLSAAAGLRKGLASEGPLPTRHDIRLLVEELVEVLFPESHRMGSNGGSLREHVAANIAELQSRLQTAVFLGLHRRCRAGTAHPPDACRRRAAAITDRLLHSLPEIRAELGRDVLAAFESDPAASGIDEIVACYPGLYAIAIYRVAHRLRRDGAQVVPRMLTEHAHSRTGIDINPGAT
;
A
#
# COMPACT_ATOMS: atom_id res chain seq x y z
N MET A 1 4.97 30.37 51.76
CA MET A 1 5.54 29.01 51.65
C MET A 1 5.01 28.37 50.37
N ALA A 2 5.93 27.95 49.49
CA ALA A 2 5.87 26.94 48.41
C ALA A 2 4.48 26.59 47.81
N GLN A 3 4.17 26.91 46.54
CA GLN A 3 4.52 26.14 45.32
C GLN A 3 4.43 24.61 45.49
N SER A 4 3.55 23.95 44.74
CA SER A 4 3.95 23.09 43.59
C SER A 4 2.89 22.02 43.25
N GLN A 5 2.35 22.15 42.04
CA GLN A 5 2.13 21.10 41.03
C GLN A 5 1.41 19.80 41.43
N ALA A 6 0.14 19.72 41.04
CA ALA A 6 -0.48 18.45 40.67
C ALA A 6 -0.17 18.15 39.19
N THR A 7 0.60 17.08 38.95
CA THR A 7 0.52 16.06 37.87
C THR A 7 1.90 15.43 37.70
N PRO A 8 2.05 14.22 37.12
CA PRO A 8 1.05 13.18 36.80
C PRO A 8 1.52 11.78 37.27
N GLU A 9 0.64 10.77 37.27
CA GLU A 9 1.10 9.50 36.70
C GLU A 9 -0.02 8.78 35.95
N VAL A 10 0.32 8.48 34.71
CA VAL A 10 -0.51 7.89 33.69
C VAL A 10 -0.80 6.46 34.09
N GLY A 11 -2.03 6.20 34.55
CA GLY A 11 -2.56 4.85 34.60
C GLY A 11 -2.64 4.26 33.19
N ARG A 12 -1.59 3.58 32.75
CA ARG A 12 -1.67 2.57 31.68
C ARG A 12 -1.72 1.18 32.33
N VAL A 13 -2.81 0.48 32.08
CA VAL A 13 -3.06 -0.92 32.47
C VAL A 13 -2.15 -1.89 31.68
N PRO A 14 -2.06 -3.18 32.05
CA PRO A 14 -0.86 -3.87 32.52
C PRO A 14 -0.28 -4.75 31.41
N LEU A 15 0.94 -4.48 30.98
CA LEU A 15 1.53 -5.36 29.99
C LEU A 15 2.00 -6.64 30.70
N GLY A 16 1.47 -7.80 30.27
CA GLY A 16 1.77 -9.14 30.80
C GLY A 16 3.19 -9.61 30.51
N PHE A 17 4.18 -8.76 30.73
CA PHE A 17 5.59 -9.07 30.60
C PHE A 17 6.35 -8.70 31.88
N GLY A 18 7.26 -9.57 32.30
CA GLY A 18 8.16 -9.31 33.43
C GLY A 18 9.38 -8.44 33.09
N PRO A 19 10.15 -8.00 34.10
CA PRO A 19 11.36 -7.16 33.93
C PRO A 19 12.43 -7.74 32.99
N ALA A 20 12.52 -9.08 32.90
CA ALA A 20 13.42 -9.75 31.97
C ALA A 20 13.10 -9.44 30.50
N HIS A 21 11.82 -9.33 30.14
CA HIS A 21 11.39 -8.99 28.78
C HIS A 21 11.73 -7.53 28.44
N LEU A 22 11.58 -6.61 29.39
CA LEU A 22 11.99 -5.21 29.21
C LEU A 22 13.49 -5.10 28.97
N LYS A 23 14.29 -5.78 29.79
CA LYS A 23 15.74 -5.84 29.61
C LYS A 23 16.14 -6.42 28.25
N LEU A 24 15.48 -7.50 27.82
CA LEU A 24 15.73 -8.08 26.50
C LEU A 24 15.29 -7.13 25.38
N ALA A 25 14.17 -6.43 25.52
CA ALA A 25 13.73 -5.42 24.56
C ALA A 25 14.76 -4.30 24.41
N ASP A 26 15.30 -3.79 25.51
CA ASP A 26 16.36 -2.78 25.48
C ASP A 26 17.63 -3.30 24.77
N GLN A 27 18.00 -4.56 25.03
CA GLN A 27 19.13 -5.21 24.33
C GLN A 27 18.86 -5.36 22.83
N VAL A 28 17.67 -5.80 22.43
CA VAL A 28 17.27 -5.93 21.02
C VAL A 28 17.30 -4.57 20.32
N LEU A 29 16.74 -3.53 20.95
CA LEU A 29 16.68 -2.17 20.40
C LEU A 29 18.07 -1.51 20.32
N SER A 30 19.00 -1.87 21.19
CA SER A 30 20.37 -1.34 21.21
C SER A 30 21.37 -2.16 20.38
N ALA A 31 21.09 -3.44 20.09
CA ALA A 31 21.97 -4.34 19.33
C ALA A 31 22.18 -3.92 17.86
N ALA A 32 21.23 -3.17 17.29
CA ALA A 32 21.28 -2.70 15.91
C ALA A 32 22.19 -1.47 15.72
N ALA A 33 23.41 -1.49 16.24
CA ALA A 33 24.40 -0.42 16.06
C ALA A 33 24.75 -0.26 14.56
N GLY A 34 24.14 0.70 13.88
CA GLY A 34 24.38 1.02 12.47
C GLY A 34 23.09 1.19 11.65
N LEU A 35 22.01 0.50 12.03
CA LEU A 35 20.67 0.93 11.61
C LEU A 35 20.38 2.21 12.40
N ARG A 36 20.05 3.31 11.71
CA ARG A 36 19.65 4.54 12.43
C ARG A 36 18.64 4.14 13.50
N LYS A 37 18.81 4.63 14.74
CA LYS A 37 17.79 4.57 15.83
C LYS A 37 16.37 4.93 15.32
N GLY A 38 16.31 5.62 14.17
CA GLY A 38 15.19 6.00 13.31
C GLY A 38 14.29 4.91 12.71
N LEU A 39 14.67 3.64 12.55
CA LEU A 39 13.72 2.70 11.87
C LEU A 39 12.39 2.53 12.65
N ALA A 40 12.49 2.38 13.96
CA ALA A 40 11.36 2.35 14.89
C ALA A 40 10.88 3.75 15.33
N SER A 41 11.74 4.79 15.29
CA SER A 41 11.41 6.14 15.78
C SER A 41 10.98 7.16 14.70
N GLU A 42 11.09 6.84 13.41
CA GLU A 42 10.67 7.69 12.27
C GLU A 42 9.17 7.54 11.91
N GLY A 43 8.42 6.73 12.65
CA GLY A 43 7.00 6.50 12.44
C GLY A 43 6.68 5.25 11.61
N PRO A 44 5.41 4.78 11.67
CA PRO A 44 5.01 3.52 11.07
C PRO A 44 5.03 3.58 9.54
N LEU A 45 5.34 2.44 8.92
CA LEU A 45 5.08 2.17 7.51
C LEU A 45 3.81 1.31 7.37
N PRO A 46 3.21 1.25 6.17
CA PRO A 46 2.19 0.24 5.90
C PRO A 46 2.76 -1.15 6.17
N THR A 47 1.95 -2.03 6.75
CA THR A 47 2.36 -3.41 6.97
C THR A 47 2.31 -4.19 5.67
N ARG A 48 2.95 -5.37 5.62
CA ARG A 48 2.79 -6.30 4.47
C ARG A 48 1.33 -6.71 4.28
N HIS A 49 0.57 -6.82 5.37
CA HIS A 49 -0.86 -7.11 5.32
C HIS A 49 -1.65 -5.96 4.68
N ASP A 50 -1.34 -4.71 5.01
CA ASP A 50 -1.99 -3.55 4.39
C ASP A 50 -1.73 -3.48 2.89
N ILE A 51 -0.49 -3.79 2.46
CA ILE A 51 -0.12 -3.83 1.05
C ILE A 51 -0.85 -4.96 0.31
N ARG A 52 -0.98 -6.14 0.93
CA ARG A 52 -1.74 -7.25 0.35
C ARG A 52 -3.19 -6.86 0.11
N LEU A 53 -3.85 -6.26 1.11
CA LEU A 53 -5.25 -5.81 0.97
C LEU A 53 -5.38 -4.74 -0.14
N LEU A 54 -4.46 -3.78 -0.19
CA LEU A 54 -4.44 -2.80 -1.28
C LEU A 54 -4.33 -3.44 -2.66
N VAL A 55 -3.49 -4.47 -2.80
CA VAL A 55 -3.32 -5.17 -4.07
C VAL A 55 -4.59 -5.95 -4.44
N GLU A 56 -5.22 -6.62 -3.48
CA GLU A 56 -6.48 -7.35 -3.69
C GLU A 56 -7.59 -6.37 -4.15
N GLU A 57 -7.77 -5.26 -3.44
CA GLU A 57 -8.73 -4.21 -3.79
C GLU A 57 -8.44 -3.58 -5.17
N LEU A 58 -7.16 -3.32 -5.49
CA LEU A 58 -6.76 -2.78 -6.80
C LEU A 58 -7.12 -3.75 -7.94
N VAL A 59 -6.83 -5.04 -7.76
CA VAL A 59 -7.14 -6.06 -8.77
C VAL A 59 -8.65 -6.18 -8.96
N GLU A 60 -9.44 -6.15 -7.88
CA GLU A 60 -10.90 -6.17 -7.96
C GLU A 60 -11.47 -4.96 -8.69
N VAL A 61 -10.89 -3.76 -8.50
CA VAL A 61 -11.34 -2.55 -9.20
C VAL A 61 -10.93 -2.56 -10.68
N LEU A 62 -9.73 -3.06 -11.00
CA LEU A 62 -9.22 -3.08 -12.38
C LEU A 62 -9.85 -4.21 -13.22
N PHE A 63 -10.16 -5.34 -12.59
CA PHE A 63 -10.74 -6.53 -13.20
C PHE A 63 -12.00 -7.00 -12.44
N PRO A 64 -13.07 -6.19 -12.39
CA PRO A 64 -14.24 -6.49 -11.57
C PRO A 64 -15.03 -7.72 -12.05
N GLU A 65 -14.77 -8.18 -13.27
CA GLU A 65 -15.38 -9.36 -13.89
C GLU A 65 -14.74 -10.68 -13.42
N SER A 66 -13.56 -10.61 -12.79
CA SER A 66 -12.82 -11.79 -12.30
C SER A 66 -13.37 -12.34 -10.97
N HIS A 67 -14.16 -11.55 -10.24
CA HIS A 67 -14.72 -11.94 -8.95
C HIS A 67 -16.24 -12.15 -9.06
N ARG A 68 -16.73 -13.23 -8.45
CA ARG A 68 -18.16 -13.56 -8.41
C ARG A 68 -18.93 -12.33 -7.90
N MET A 69 -19.95 -11.89 -8.63
CA MET A 69 -20.96 -10.97 -8.09
C MET A 69 -21.37 -11.53 -6.72
N GLY A 70 -21.06 -10.78 -5.66
CA GLY A 70 -21.24 -11.25 -4.30
C GLY A 70 -22.69 -11.68 -4.06
N SER A 71 -22.86 -12.61 -3.11
CA SER A 71 -24.14 -13.18 -2.67
C SER A 71 -25.18 -12.16 -2.18
N ASN A 72 -24.86 -10.87 -2.17
CA ASN A 72 -25.62 -9.78 -1.56
C ASN A 72 -26.53 -9.02 -2.54
N GLY A 73 -26.70 -9.48 -3.78
CA GLY A 73 -27.78 -9.01 -4.66
C GLY A 73 -27.68 -7.57 -5.18
N GLY A 74 -26.48 -6.96 -5.17
CA GLY A 74 -26.20 -5.63 -5.74
C GLY A 74 -25.70 -5.67 -7.18
N SER A 75 -25.75 -4.53 -7.89
CA SER A 75 -25.21 -4.38 -9.24
C SER A 75 -23.68 -4.31 -9.25
N LEU A 76 -23.05 -4.70 -10.35
CA LEU A 76 -21.59 -4.59 -10.56
C LEU A 76 -21.07 -3.16 -10.28
N ARG A 77 -21.87 -2.16 -10.67
CA ARG A 77 -21.54 -0.75 -10.45
C ARG A 77 -21.44 -0.38 -8.97
N GLU A 78 -22.38 -0.85 -8.16
CA GLU A 78 -22.40 -0.59 -6.71
C GLU A 78 -21.23 -1.28 -6.02
N HIS A 79 -20.90 -2.52 -6.44
CA HIS A 79 -19.74 -3.23 -5.92
C HIS A 79 -18.43 -2.53 -6.23
N VAL A 80 -18.20 -2.14 -7.50
CA VAL A 80 -17.00 -1.38 -7.89
C VAL A 80 -16.91 -0.05 -7.15
N ALA A 81 -18.05 0.65 -6.98
CA ALA A 81 -18.08 1.91 -6.23
C ALA A 81 -17.69 1.73 -4.75
N ALA A 82 -18.17 0.66 -4.10
CA ALA A 82 -17.80 0.32 -2.73
C ALA A 82 -16.30 0.03 -2.61
N ASN A 83 -15.76 -0.80 -3.51
CA ASN A 83 -14.33 -1.14 -3.53
C ASN A 83 -13.44 0.09 -3.77
N ILE A 84 -13.86 1.02 -4.64
CA ILE A 84 -13.14 2.29 -4.85
C ILE A 84 -13.10 3.13 -3.57
N ALA A 85 -14.20 3.19 -2.82
CA ALA A 85 -14.27 3.96 -1.57
C ALA A 85 -13.36 3.37 -0.48
N GLU A 86 -13.32 2.04 -0.36
CA GLU A 86 -12.43 1.33 0.56
C GLU A 86 -10.96 1.52 0.17
N LEU A 87 -10.65 1.29 -1.12
CA LEU A 87 -9.33 1.52 -1.70
C LEU A 87 -8.84 2.94 -1.45
N GLN A 88 -9.70 3.96 -1.62
CA GLN A 88 -9.35 5.35 -1.36
C GLN A 88 -8.84 5.56 0.07
N SER A 89 -9.61 5.09 1.06
CA SER A 89 -9.28 5.24 2.48
C SER A 89 -7.96 4.55 2.82
N ARG A 90 -7.79 3.32 2.35
CA ARG A 90 -6.63 2.48 2.64
C ARG A 90 -5.38 3.01 1.95
N LEU A 91 -5.51 3.43 0.70
CA LEU A 91 -4.41 3.97 -0.10
C LEU A 91 -3.94 5.31 0.45
N GLN A 92 -4.87 6.21 0.80
CA GLN A 92 -4.52 7.50 1.41
C GLN A 92 -3.73 7.29 2.71
N THR A 93 -4.15 6.32 3.54
CA THR A 93 -3.41 5.95 4.75
C THR A 93 -2.02 5.44 4.42
N ALA A 94 -1.89 4.53 3.46
CA ALA A 94 -0.60 3.96 3.09
C ALA A 94 0.37 5.02 2.52
N VAL A 95 -0.11 5.87 1.61
CA VAL A 95 0.67 6.97 1.02
C VAL A 95 1.08 7.96 2.10
N PHE A 96 0.18 8.30 3.03
CA PHE A 96 0.50 9.15 4.18
C PHE A 96 1.64 8.57 5.02
N LEU A 97 1.58 7.29 5.38
CA LEU A 97 2.63 6.62 6.15
C LEU A 97 3.98 6.64 5.41
N GLY A 98 3.97 6.37 4.10
CA GLY A 98 5.15 6.43 3.25
C GLY A 98 5.79 7.84 3.19
N LEU A 99 4.97 8.89 3.03
CA LEU A 99 5.42 10.28 2.98
C LEU A 99 5.88 10.79 4.35
N HIS A 100 5.10 10.54 5.41
CA HIS A 100 5.33 11.09 6.74
C HIS A 100 6.68 10.62 7.31
N ARG A 101 7.07 9.38 6.99
CA ARG A 101 8.38 8.83 7.35
C ARG A 101 9.55 9.69 6.87
N ARG A 102 9.47 10.27 5.66
CA ARG A 102 10.51 11.16 5.12
C ARG A 102 10.29 12.62 5.48
N CYS A 103 9.06 13.04 5.79
CA CYS A 103 8.76 14.40 6.25
C CYS A 103 9.54 14.77 7.54
N ARG A 104 9.71 13.83 8.48
CA ARG A 104 10.42 14.06 9.75
C ARG A 104 11.94 14.23 9.62
N ALA A 105 12.53 13.84 8.49
CA ALA A 105 13.98 13.77 8.33
C ALA A 105 14.64 15.09 7.89
N GLY A 106 13.91 16.20 7.71
CA GLY A 106 14.56 17.42 7.21
C GLY A 106 13.84 18.77 7.22
N THR A 107 12.55 18.92 7.55
CA THR A 107 11.94 20.27 7.61
C THR A 107 10.76 20.37 8.58
N ALA A 108 10.57 21.57 9.14
CA ALA A 108 9.38 22.00 9.86
C ALA A 108 8.17 22.09 8.91
N HIS A 109 7.68 20.95 8.41
CA HIS A 109 6.42 20.92 7.68
C HIS A 109 5.24 21.06 8.66
N PRO A 110 4.21 21.84 8.33
CA PRO A 110 2.97 21.85 9.11
C PRO A 110 2.43 20.41 9.23
N PRO A 111 1.86 20.02 10.39
CA PRO A 111 1.35 18.67 10.64
C PRO A 111 0.46 18.09 9.52
N ASP A 112 -0.23 18.95 8.77
CA ASP A 112 -1.21 18.58 7.74
C ASP A 112 -0.67 18.49 6.31
N ALA A 113 0.57 18.92 6.04
CA ALA A 113 1.07 18.98 4.67
C ALA A 113 1.21 17.58 4.04
N CYS A 114 1.70 16.59 4.81
CA CYS A 114 1.85 15.21 4.30
C CYS A 114 0.47 14.55 4.13
N ARG A 115 -0.55 14.91 4.93
CA ARG A 115 -1.94 14.44 4.74
C ARG A 115 -2.56 14.99 3.46
N ARG A 116 -2.46 16.30 3.22
CA ARG A 116 -2.97 16.92 1.98
C ARG A 116 -2.30 16.35 0.74
N ARG A 117 -0.98 16.14 0.80
CA ARG A 117 -0.23 15.50 -0.30
C ARG A 117 -0.68 14.06 -0.53
N ALA A 118 -0.87 13.28 0.52
CA ALA A 118 -1.36 11.91 0.40
C ALA A 118 -2.75 11.86 -0.25
N ALA A 119 -3.69 12.70 0.22
CA ALA A 119 -5.02 12.81 -0.36
C ALA A 119 -4.95 13.18 -1.85
N ALA A 120 -4.14 14.18 -2.22
CA ALA A 120 -4.00 14.60 -3.61
C ALA A 120 -3.37 13.52 -4.52
N ILE A 121 -2.42 12.73 -4.02
CA ILE A 121 -1.84 11.60 -4.76
C ILE A 121 -2.86 10.49 -4.95
N THR A 122 -3.57 10.12 -3.88
CA THR A 122 -4.64 9.11 -3.93
C THR A 122 -5.71 9.52 -4.95
N ASP A 123 -6.19 10.76 -4.87
CA ASP A 123 -7.20 11.29 -5.78
C ASP A 123 -6.75 11.23 -7.25
N ARG A 124 -5.50 11.61 -7.54
CA ARG A 124 -4.92 11.47 -8.89
C ARG A 124 -4.84 10.02 -9.36
N LEU A 125 -4.51 9.07 -8.48
CA LEU A 125 -4.54 7.66 -8.85
C LEU A 125 -5.96 7.21 -9.19
N LEU A 126 -6.95 7.52 -8.34
CA LEU A 126 -8.33 7.10 -8.55
C LEU A 126 -8.90 7.62 -9.87
N HIS A 127 -8.63 8.89 -10.20
CA HIS A 127 -9.02 9.48 -11.48
C HIS A 127 -8.30 8.84 -12.69
N SER A 128 -7.14 8.22 -12.49
CA SER A 128 -6.39 7.52 -13.54
C SER A 128 -6.77 6.05 -13.71
N LEU A 129 -7.60 5.47 -12.83
CA LEU A 129 -7.99 4.07 -12.92
C LEU A 129 -8.62 3.67 -14.27
N PRO A 130 -9.46 4.50 -14.92
CA PRO A 130 -9.97 4.19 -16.26
C PRO A 130 -8.86 4.07 -17.32
N GLU A 131 -7.86 4.95 -17.25
CA GLU A 131 -6.70 4.93 -18.15
C GLU A 131 -5.86 3.65 -17.92
N ILE A 132 -5.57 3.33 -16.66
CA ILE A 132 -4.84 2.12 -16.28
C ILE A 132 -5.59 0.86 -16.75
N ARG A 133 -6.92 0.82 -16.59
CA ARG A 133 -7.74 -0.31 -17.07
C ARG A 133 -7.69 -0.45 -18.59
N ALA A 134 -7.70 0.66 -19.33
CA ALA A 134 -7.59 0.64 -20.79
C ALA A 134 -6.19 0.18 -21.26
N GLU A 135 -5.12 0.55 -20.55
CA GLU A 135 -3.78 0.02 -20.77
C GLU A 135 -3.74 -1.50 -20.53
N LEU A 136 -4.31 -1.96 -19.42
CA LEU A 136 -4.36 -3.37 -19.09
C LEU A 136 -5.19 -4.19 -20.08
N GLY A 137 -6.26 -3.62 -20.64
CA GLY A 137 -7.01 -4.26 -21.73
C GLY A 137 -6.12 -4.56 -22.94
N ARG A 138 -5.19 -3.67 -23.27
CA ARG A 138 -4.20 -3.91 -24.34
C ARG A 138 -3.16 -4.95 -23.95
N ASP A 139 -2.71 -4.95 -22.69
CA ASP A 139 -1.78 -5.97 -22.19
C ASP A 139 -2.40 -7.38 -22.23
N VAL A 140 -3.69 -7.48 -21.89
CA VAL A 140 -4.45 -8.74 -21.96
C VAL A 140 -4.54 -9.25 -23.40
N LEU A 141 -4.88 -8.38 -24.35
CA LEU A 141 -4.94 -8.75 -25.78
C LEU A 141 -3.56 -9.16 -26.30
N ALA A 142 -2.51 -8.43 -25.94
CA ALA A 142 -1.15 -8.77 -26.32
C ALA A 142 -0.72 -10.13 -25.74
N ALA A 143 -1.06 -10.42 -24.48
CA ALA A 143 -0.80 -11.72 -23.87
C ALA A 143 -1.50 -12.84 -24.63
N PHE A 144 -2.77 -12.65 -24.98
CA PHE A 144 -3.56 -13.62 -25.76
C PHE A 144 -2.99 -13.87 -27.15
N GLU A 145 -2.63 -12.82 -27.88
CA GLU A 145 -2.01 -12.95 -29.21
C GLU A 145 -0.62 -13.61 -29.15
N SER A 146 0.09 -13.46 -28.04
CA SER A 146 1.45 -13.96 -27.87
C SER A 146 1.55 -15.41 -27.41
N ASP A 147 0.49 -15.98 -26.84
CA ASP A 147 0.47 -17.34 -26.32
C ASP A 147 -0.55 -18.22 -27.06
N PRO A 148 -0.10 -19.03 -28.04
CA PRO A 148 -0.99 -19.95 -28.76
C PRO A 148 -1.65 -21.02 -27.88
N ALA A 149 -1.17 -21.23 -26.65
CA ALA A 149 -1.73 -22.19 -25.70
C ALA A 149 -2.82 -21.56 -24.80
N ALA A 150 -2.98 -20.24 -24.82
CA ALA A 150 -4.04 -19.58 -24.07
C ALA A 150 -5.42 -20.03 -24.57
N SER A 151 -6.25 -20.53 -23.66
CA SER A 151 -7.60 -20.99 -23.97
C SER A 151 -8.60 -19.84 -24.12
N GLY A 152 -8.29 -18.68 -23.55
CA GLY A 152 -9.16 -17.50 -23.58
C GLY A 152 -8.63 -16.31 -22.79
N ILE A 153 -9.33 -15.18 -22.94
CA ILE A 153 -9.05 -13.92 -22.23
C ILE A 153 -9.32 -14.06 -20.73
N ASP A 154 -10.34 -14.83 -20.37
CA ASP A 154 -10.73 -15.12 -18.99
C ASP A 154 -9.64 -15.90 -18.24
N GLU A 155 -8.99 -16.88 -18.89
CA GLU A 155 -7.82 -17.57 -18.32
C GLU A 155 -6.69 -16.59 -18.03
N ILE A 156 -6.38 -15.71 -18.98
CA ILE A 156 -5.31 -14.71 -18.84
C ILE A 156 -5.58 -13.77 -17.66
N VAL A 157 -6.79 -13.22 -17.60
CA VAL A 157 -7.21 -12.33 -16.50
C VAL A 157 -7.20 -13.06 -15.16
N ALA A 158 -7.59 -14.34 -15.14
CA ALA A 158 -7.72 -15.11 -13.90
C ALA A 158 -6.37 -15.55 -13.31
N CYS A 159 -5.40 -15.96 -14.14
CA CYS A 159 -4.22 -16.65 -13.62
C CYS A 159 -2.86 -16.30 -14.24
N TYR A 160 -2.77 -15.40 -15.23
CA TYR A 160 -1.46 -15.11 -15.81
C TYR A 160 -0.58 -14.25 -14.87
N PRO A 161 0.58 -14.77 -14.42
CA PRO A 161 1.44 -14.05 -13.47
C PRO A 161 2.02 -12.76 -14.08
N GLY A 162 2.27 -12.75 -15.40
CA GLY A 162 2.74 -11.57 -16.13
C GLY A 162 1.74 -10.42 -16.06
N LEU A 163 0.46 -10.69 -16.31
CA LEU A 163 -0.59 -9.68 -16.22
C LEU A 163 -0.71 -9.14 -14.79
N TYR A 164 -0.70 -10.01 -13.79
CA TYR A 164 -0.76 -9.60 -12.38
C TYR A 164 0.41 -8.65 -12.02
N ALA A 165 1.63 -8.98 -12.44
CA ALA A 165 2.80 -8.15 -12.21
C ALA A 165 2.69 -6.78 -12.91
N ILE A 166 2.24 -6.76 -14.17
CA ILE A 166 2.06 -5.53 -14.95
C ILE A 166 0.95 -4.63 -14.34
N ALA A 167 -0.18 -5.21 -13.92
CA ALA A 167 -1.26 -4.47 -13.26
C ALA A 167 -0.78 -3.70 -12.03
N ILE A 168 -0.06 -4.39 -11.14
CA ILE A 168 0.50 -3.77 -9.92
C ILE A 168 1.57 -2.75 -10.27
N TYR A 169 2.43 -3.05 -11.26
CA TYR A 169 3.45 -2.13 -11.73
C TYR A 169 2.85 -0.83 -12.26
N ARG A 170 1.81 -0.86 -13.11
CA ARG A 170 1.19 0.36 -13.67
C ARG A 170 0.66 1.28 -12.58
N VAL A 171 -0.01 0.71 -11.57
CA VAL A 171 -0.47 1.46 -10.39
C VAL A 171 0.71 2.03 -9.59
N ALA A 172 1.71 1.20 -9.29
CA ALA A 172 2.89 1.63 -8.54
C ALA A 172 3.67 2.73 -9.29
N HIS A 173 3.76 2.63 -10.61
CA HIS A 173 4.41 3.60 -11.47
C HIS A 173 3.70 4.95 -11.43
N ARG A 174 2.36 4.97 -11.53
CA ARG A 174 1.56 6.19 -11.40
C ARG A 174 1.78 6.84 -10.03
N LEU A 175 1.66 6.08 -8.95
CA LEU A 175 1.92 6.56 -7.59
C LEU A 175 3.33 7.15 -7.45
N ARG A 176 4.34 6.50 -8.03
CA ARG A 176 5.71 7.01 -8.00
C ARG A 176 5.86 8.31 -8.76
N ARG A 177 5.27 8.42 -9.96
CA ARG A 177 5.29 9.66 -10.76
C ARG A 177 4.62 10.82 -10.04
N ASP A 178 3.58 10.54 -9.25
CA ASP A 178 2.89 11.52 -8.40
C ASP A 178 3.62 11.85 -7.08
N GLY A 179 4.78 11.24 -6.84
CA GLY A 179 5.65 11.53 -5.71
C GLY A 179 5.35 10.72 -4.45
N ALA A 180 4.57 9.63 -4.54
CA ALA A 180 4.44 8.68 -3.44
C ALA A 180 5.80 8.04 -3.11
N GLN A 181 6.01 7.75 -1.83
CA GLN A 181 7.27 7.21 -1.33
C GLN A 181 7.04 5.87 -0.64
N VAL A 182 7.99 4.96 -0.81
CA VAL A 182 7.99 3.59 -0.22
C VAL A 182 6.87 2.69 -0.77
N VAL A 183 5.61 3.12 -0.71
CA VAL A 183 4.43 2.36 -1.18
C VAL A 183 4.58 1.82 -2.60
N PRO A 184 5.03 2.58 -3.61
CA PRO A 184 5.25 2.02 -4.95
C PRO A 184 6.16 0.80 -4.98
N ARG A 185 7.27 0.83 -4.21
CA ARG A 185 8.20 -0.31 -4.15
C ARG A 185 7.59 -1.46 -3.36
N MET A 186 6.84 -1.18 -2.29
CA MET A 186 6.15 -2.23 -1.53
C MET A 186 5.14 -2.99 -2.40
N LEU A 187 4.42 -2.28 -3.28
CA LEU A 187 3.50 -2.88 -4.25
C LEU A 187 4.23 -3.80 -5.24
N THR A 188 5.29 -3.31 -5.90
CA THR A 188 6.03 -4.12 -6.88
C THR A 188 6.78 -5.29 -6.23
N GLU A 189 7.28 -5.14 -5.00
CA GLU A 189 7.87 -6.24 -4.23
C GLU A 189 6.83 -7.29 -3.84
N HIS A 190 5.60 -6.88 -3.55
CA HIS A 190 4.50 -7.83 -3.34
C HIS A 190 4.25 -8.63 -4.62
N ALA A 191 4.14 -7.96 -5.76
CA ALA A 191 3.99 -8.61 -7.06
C ALA A 191 5.15 -9.57 -7.36
N HIS A 192 6.38 -9.14 -7.12
CA HIS A 192 7.59 -9.96 -7.26
C HIS A 192 7.52 -11.21 -6.38
N SER A 193 7.15 -11.07 -5.11
CA SER A 193 7.03 -12.22 -4.20
C SER A 193 5.99 -13.27 -4.64
N ARG A 194 4.99 -12.85 -5.43
CA ARG A 194 3.90 -13.70 -5.91
C ARG A 194 4.19 -14.35 -7.27
N THR A 195 5.02 -13.71 -8.08
CA THR A 195 5.18 -14.05 -9.51
C THR A 195 6.62 -14.35 -9.93
N GLY A 196 7.61 -13.94 -9.13
CA GLY A 196 9.02 -13.95 -9.51
C GLY A 196 9.45 -12.77 -10.41
N ILE A 197 8.53 -11.92 -10.86
CA ILE A 197 8.80 -10.82 -11.79
C ILE A 197 9.14 -9.55 -11.00
N ASP A 198 10.41 -9.11 -11.01
CA ASP A 198 10.85 -7.86 -10.35
C ASP A 198 10.81 -6.69 -11.34
N ILE A 199 9.77 -5.85 -11.23
CA ILE A 199 9.66 -4.61 -11.99
C ILE A 199 9.87 -3.43 -11.05
N ASN A 200 10.91 -2.63 -11.29
CA ASN A 200 11.10 -1.40 -10.55
C ASN A 200 9.96 -0.41 -10.86
N PRO A 201 9.31 0.23 -9.88
CA PRO A 201 8.18 1.14 -10.13
C PRO A 201 8.54 2.38 -10.95
N GLY A 202 9.81 2.62 -11.29
CA GLY A 202 10.23 3.71 -12.17
C GLY A 202 10.86 3.24 -13.46
N ALA A 203 10.63 1.99 -13.86
CA ALA A 203 10.80 1.59 -15.25
C ALA A 203 9.93 2.48 -16.16
N THR A 204 10.30 2.60 -17.44
CA THR A 204 9.61 3.37 -18.48
C THR A 204 9.71 2.64 -19.80
#